data_AF-A0A1C0VVX1-F1
#
_entry.id   AF-A0A1C0VVX1-F1
#
_cell.length_a   1.000
_cell.length_b   1.000
_cell.length_c   1.000
_cell.angle_alpha   90.00
_cell.angle_beta   90.00
_cell.angle_gamma   90.00
#
_symmetry.space_group_name_H-M   'P 1'
#
loop_
_entity.id
_entity.type
_entity.pdbx_description
1 polymer ?
#
loop_
_entity_poly.entity_id
_entity_poly.type
_entity_poly.pdbx_seq_one_letter_code
_entity_poly.pdbx_strand_id
1 'polypeptide(L)'
;MKMKSIFGLVTLAIALSLTLPVQAANRKDVDKLIETGRCSRCDLRDANLRGANLQNADLKNADLRGANLRGAALRNANLSNANLQEADLRDANLTRSNLRSADLRNANLRNSDLESADVRGANFDGSDLRGANLKNTDLDRNNSDRNNDRGRDDRGKIAVEFVSRTNDDIRIKIEGDGKTQEVRLGGNNNKRRIYLSPKVYRLRFFRGRSDNSWKSGKLDLGRDRSDRIRIYLNLKDRSVQLDNNEKAWNSD
;
A
#
# COMPACT_ATOMS: atom_id res chain seq x y z
N MET A 1 -22.91 -33.30 49.18
CA MET A 1 -21.70 -33.52 48.36
C MET A 1 -21.78 -32.65 47.11
N LYS A 2 -20.66 -31.98 46.77
CA LYS A 2 -20.38 -31.08 45.63
C LYS A 2 -20.71 -29.58 45.79
N MET A 3 -19.69 -28.87 46.31
CA MET A 3 -19.26 -27.54 45.86
C MET A 3 -19.14 -27.48 44.33
N LYS A 4 -19.53 -26.34 43.73
CA LYS A 4 -18.65 -25.56 42.82
C LYS A 4 -18.97 -24.07 42.96
N SER A 5 -17.89 -23.33 43.23
CA SER A 5 -17.79 -21.89 43.32
C SER A 5 -17.47 -21.29 41.94
N ILE A 6 -17.50 -19.96 41.84
CA ILE A 6 -16.54 -19.06 41.14
C ILE A 6 -17.14 -18.14 40.06
N PHE A 7 -17.07 -16.82 40.36
CA PHE A 7 -16.72 -15.63 39.55
C PHE A 7 -17.16 -15.57 38.07
N GLY A 8 -17.68 -14.47 37.53
CA GLY A 8 -17.75 -13.11 38.03
C GLY A 8 -18.66 -12.25 37.15
N LEU A 9 -19.36 -11.32 37.81
CA LEU A 9 -20.04 -10.20 37.19
C LEU A 9 -18.98 -9.20 36.72
N VAL A 10 -18.67 -9.22 35.43
CA VAL A 10 -18.16 -8.02 34.74
C VAL A 10 -19.20 -7.68 33.68
N THR A 11 -20.23 -6.97 34.11
CA THR A 11 -21.13 -6.23 33.23
C THR A 11 -20.34 -5.15 32.53
N LEU A 12 -19.77 -5.45 31.36
CA LEU A 12 -19.27 -4.41 30.46
C LEU A 12 -20.42 -3.99 29.55
N ALA A 13 -21.16 -2.99 29.99
CA ALA A 13 -22.12 -2.28 29.16
C ALA A 13 -21.35 -1.59 28.01
N ILE A 14 -21.58 -2.03 26.78
CA ILE A 14 -21.35 -1.21 25.60
C ILE A 14 -22.71 -1.03 24.94
N ALA A 15 -23.14 0.24 24.90
CA ALA A 15 -24.44 0.69 24.48
C ALA A 15 -24.83 0.15 23.10
N LEU A 16 -25.84 -0.72 23.08
CA LEU A 16 -26.52 -1.15 21.88
C LEU A 16 -27.59 -0.10 21.51
N SER A 17 -27.17 1.05 20.97
CA SER A 17 -28.06 1.86 20.16
C SER A 17 -28.02 1.30 18.74
N LEU A 18 -29.13 0.70 18.27
CA LEU A 18 -29.72 0.86 16.94
C LEU A 18 -30.64 -0.32 16.61
N THR A 19 -31.95 -0.09 16.69
CA THR A 19 -32.91 -0.78 15.82
C THR A 19 -32.83 -0.14 14.43
N LEU A 20 -32.12 -0.76 13.49
CA LEU A 20 -32.39 -0.67 12.06
C LEU A 20 -32.10 -2.03 11.41
N PRO A 21 -32.92 -2.47 10.44
CA PRO A 21 -32.79 -3.79 9.86
C PRO A 21 -31.71 -3.75 8.77
N VAL A 22 -30.59 -4.44 8.96
CA VAL A 22 -29.75 -4.86 7.83
C VAL A 22 -29.39 -6.32 8.03
N GLN A 23 -30.13 -7.13 7.30
CA GLN A 23 -30.07 -8.56 7.21
C GLN A 23 -28.81 -8.94 6.42
N ALA A 24 -27.70 -9.21 7.10
CA ALA A 24 -26.52 -9.79 6.46
C ALA A 24 -25.57 -10.50 7.44
N ALA A 25 -25.32 -9.92 8.62
CA ALA A 25 -24.52 -10.62 9.63
C ALA A 25 -25.33 -11.70 10.35
N ASN A 26 -24.76 -12.89 10.51
CA ASN A 26 -25.36 -13.93 11.34
C ASN A 26 -25.36 -13.43 12.79
N ARG A 27 -26.52 -13.01 13.29
CA ARG A 27 -26.67 -12.42 14.64
C ARG A 27 -26.05 -13.29 15.74
N LYS A 28 -26.16 -14.61 15.63
CA LYS A 28 -25.57 -15.54 16.61
C LYS A 28 -24.04 -15.46 16.63
N ASP A 29 -23.42 -15.27 15.47
CA ASP A 29 -21.98 -15.14 15.35
C ASP A 29 -21.50 -13.77 15.84
N VAL A 30 -22.27 -12.70 15.57
CA VAL A 30 -22.00 -11.38 16.15
C VAL A 30 -22.08 -11.43 17.67
N ASP A 31 -23.17 -11.98 18.23
CA ASP A 31 -23.36 -12.10 19.68
C ASP A 31 -22.22 -12.93 20.29
N LYS A 32 -21.88 -14.08 19.69
CA LYS A 32 -20.74 -14.91 20.10
C LYS A 32 -19.41 -14.16 20.08
N LEU A 33 -19.14 -13.36 19.04
CA LEU A 33 -17.92 -12.55 18.96
C LEU A 33 -17.86 -11.53 20.10
N ILE A 34 -18.95 -10.81 20.36
CA ILE A 34 -19.01 -9.77 21.37
C ILE A 34 -18.91 -10.35 22.78
N GLU A 35 -19.59 -11.47 23.05
CA GLU A 35 -19.59 -12.11 24.37
C GLU A 35 -18.27 -12.79 24.71
N THR A 36 -17.64 -13.43 23.72
CA THR A 36 -16.52 -14.35 23.99
C THR A 36 -15.19 -13.90 23.41
N GLY A 37 -15.19 -12.94 22.48
CA GLY A 37 -14.02 -12.60 21.67
C GLY A 37 -13.56 -13.73 20.75
N ARG A 38 -14.30 -14.84 20.62
CA ARG A 38 -13.90 -16.02 19.85
C ARG A 38 -14.92 -16.35 18.78
N CYS A 39 -14.58 -16.06 17.54
CA CYS A 39 -15.44 -16.30 16.39
C CYS A 39 -14.63 -16.82 15.19
N SER A 40 -13.88 -17.89 15.39
CA SER A 40 -13.22 -18.58 14.28
C SER A 40 -14.25 -19.20 13.33
N ARG A 41 -14.08 -18.97 12.02
CA ARG A 41 -15.00 -19.40 10.94
C ARG A 41 -16.42 -18.82 11.01
N CYS A 42 -16.64 -17.76 11.78
CA CYS A 42 -17.94 -17.11 11.84
C CYS A 42 -18.31 -16.40 10.55
N ASP A 43 -19.61 -16.30 10.29
CA ASP A 43 -20.17 -15.47 9.21
C ASP A 43 -20.54 -14.09 9.77
N LEU A 44 -19.66 -13.12 9.51
CA LEU A 44 -19.75 -11.74 9.96
C LEU A 44 -19.87 -10.79 8.75
N ARG A 45 -20.37 -11.28 7.61
CA ARG A 45 -20.55 -10.48 6.40
C ARG A 45 -21.47 -9.29 6.67
N ASP A 46 -21.03 -8.13 6.17
CA ASP A 46 -21.69 -6.83 6.33
C ASP A 46 -22.04 -6.48 7.79
N ALA A 47 -21.38 -7.12 8.77
CA ALA A 47 -21.61 -6.84 10.17
C ALA A 47 -21.22 -5.40 10.50
N ASN A 48 -22.08 -4.71 11.26
CA ASN A 48 -21.75 -3.42 11.81
C ASN A 48 -20.99 -3.59 13.13
N LEU A 49 -19.65 -3.55 13.04
CA LEU A 49 -18.70 -3.67 14.14
C LEU A 49 -17.95 -2.34 14.37
N ARG A 50 -18.56 -1.22 13.96
CA ARG A 50 -17.97 0.12 14.06
C ARG A 50 -17.62 0.43 15.52
N GLY A 51 -16.36 0.76 15.78
CA GLY A 51 -15.87 1.09 17.12
C GLY A 51 -15.87 -0.08 18.10
N ALA A 52 -16.12 -1.31 17.65
CA ALA A 52 -16.16 -2.47 18.53
C ALA A 52 -14.78 -2.71 19.18
N ASN A 53 -14.81 -3.09 20.46
CA ASN A 53 -13.61 -3.54 21.15
C ASN A 53 -13.38 -5.04 20.88
N LEU A 54 -12.46 -5.34 19.96
CA LEU A 54 -12.12 -6.68 19.50
C LEU A 54 -10.65 -7.01 19.81
N GLN A 55 -10.09 -6.41 20.85
CA GLN A 55 -8.70 -6.63 21.24
C GLN A 55 -8.50 -8.10 21.62
N ASN A 56 -7.44 -8.71 21.07
CA ASN A 56 -7.12 -10.13 21.25
C ASN A 56 -8.22 -11.10 20.75
N ALA A 57 -9.18 -10.64 19.93
CA ALA A 57 -10.23 -11.50 19.41
C ALA A 57 -9.66 -12.59 18.47
N ASP A 58 -10.24 -13.79 18.51
CA ASP A 58 -9.95 -14.87 17.56
C ASP A 58 -10.98 -14.87 16.43
N LEU A 59 -10.60 -14.28 15.31
CA LEU A 59 -11.38 -14.16 14.06
C LEU A 59 -10.77 -15.03 12.94
N LYS A 60 -10.01 -16.05 13.30
CA LYS A 60 -9.33 -16.92 12.34
C LYS A 60 -10.31 -17.57 11.37
N ASN A 61 -10.05 -17.45 10.07
CA ASN A 61 -10.92 -17.90 8.97
C ASN A 61 -12.35 -17.28 8.98
N ALA A 62 -12.61 -16.19 9.71
CA ALA A 62 -13.92 -15.56 9.68
C ALA A 62 -14.20 -14.92 8.31
N ASP A 63 -15.48 -14.87 7.92
CA ASP A 63 -15.95 -14.14 6.74
C ASP A 63 -16.46 -12.76 7.18
N LEU A 64 -15.70 -11.72 6.88
CA LEU A 64 -15.93 -10.32 7.24
C LEU A 64 -16.12 -9.46 5.97
N ARG A 65 -16.51 -10.07 4.83
CA ARG A 65 -16.74 -9.32 3.60
C ARG A 65 -17.75 -8.20 3.81
N GLY A 66 -17.44 -7.00 3.35
CA GLY A 66 -18.29 -5.81 3.50
C GLY A 66 -18.50 -5.33 4.94
N ALA A 67 -17.88 -5.96 5.95
CA ALA A 67 -18.08 -5.59 7.34
C ALA A 67 -17.61 -4.15 7.62
N ASN A 68 -18.38 -3.44 8.43
CA ASN A 68 -18.01 -2.11 8.90
C ASN A 68 -17.23 -2.23 10.21
N LEU A 69 -15.90 -2.16 10.12
CA LEU A 69 -14.95 -2.22 11.24
C LEU A 69 -14.33 -0.83 11.51
N ARG A 70 -14.96 0.25 11.05
CA ARG A 70 -14.42 1.60 11.19
C ARG A 70 -14.17 1.93 12.66
N GLY A 71 -12.94 2.33 12.99
CA GLY A 71 -12.53 2.66 14.36
C GLY A 71 -12.51 1.47 15.33
N ALA A 72 -12.65 0.23 14.86
CA ALA A 72 -12.60 -0.94 15.75
C ALA A 72 -11.21 -1.12 16.38
N ALA A 73 -11.17 -1.59 17.62
CA ALA A 73 -9.94 -1.92 18.31
C ALA A 73 -9.61 -3.40 18.11
N LEU A 74 -8.71 -3.72 17.18
CA LEU A 74 -8.29 -5.07 16.78
C LEU A 74 -6.83 -5.38 17.19
N ARG A 75 -6.28 -4.64 18.16
CA ARG A 75 -4.91 -4.86 18.66
C ARG A 75 -4.74 -6.32 19.10
N ASN A 76 -3.66 -6.96 18.63
CA ASN A 76 -3.36 -8.38 18.84
C ASN A 76 -4.45 -9.38 18.35
N ALA A 77 -5.45 -8.96 17.57
CA ALA A 77 -6.47 -9.88 17.08
C ALA A 77 -5.87 -10.90 16.10
N ASN A 78 -6.42 -12.11 16.10
CA ASN A 78 -6.07 -13.16 15.16
C ASN A 78 -7.06 -13.17 13.99
N LEU A 79 -6.67 -12.58 12.87
CA LEU A 79 -7.42 -12.49 11.61
C LEU A 79 -6.80 -13.40 10.53
N SER A 80 -6.00 -14.40 10.92
CA SER A 80 -5.32 -15.25 9.93
C SER A 80 -6.32 -16.00 9.05
N ASN A 81 -6.10 -15.94 7.74
CA ASN A 81 -6.97 -16.46 6.68
C ASN A 81 -8.41 -15.89 6.69
N ALA A 82 -8.65 -14.76 7.36
CA ALA A 82 -9.96 -14.12 7.32
C ALA A 82 -10.23 -13.51 5.93
N ASN A 83 -11.51 -13.48 5.53
CA ASN A 83 -11.95 -12.80 4.32
C ASN A 83 -12.47 -11.40 4.68
N LEU A 84 -11.73 -10.36 4.33
CA LEU A 84 -12.00 -8.96 4.61
C LEU A 84 -12.25 -8.17 3.31
N GLN A 85 -12.63 -8.83 2.21
CA GLN A 85 -12.87 -8.13 0.95
C GLN A 85 -13.94 -7.04 1.14
N GLU A 86 -13.67 -5.85 0.61
CA GLU A 86 -14.58 -4.70 0.66
C GLU A 86 -14.91 -4.20 2.08
N ALA A 87 -14.24 -4.70 3.13
CA ALA A 87 -14.46 -4.26 4.50
C ALA A 87 -14.00 -2.80 4.71
N ASP A 88 -14.72 -2.07 5.57
CA ASP A 88 -14.35 -0.72 5.99
C ASP A 88 -13.56 -0.77 7.31
N LEU A 89 -12.23 -0.63 7.21
CA LEU A 89 -11.27 -0.64 8.32
C LEU A 89 -10.71 0.77 8.61
N ARG A 90 -11.38 1.83 8.14
CA ARG A 90 -10.92 3.20 8.38
C ARG A 90 -10.71 3.47 9.86
N ASP A 91 -9.64 4.16 10.21
CA ASP A 91 -9.32 4.56 11.58
C ASP A 91 -9.21 3.37 12.57
N ALA A 92 -9.16 2.12 12.11
CA ALA A 92 -9.09 0.93 12.98
C ALA A 92 -7.67 0.71 13.53
N ASN A 93 -7.58 0.19 14.75
CA ASN A 93 -6.31 -0.19 15.37
C ASN A 93 -6.06 -1.69 15.16
N LEU A 94 -5.14 -2.03 14.25
CA LEU A 94 -4.69 -3.39 13.91
C LEU A 94 -3.27 -3.68 14.45
N THR A 95 -2.75 -2.86 15.37
CA THR A 95 -1.38 -2.98 15.88
C THR A 95 -1.11 -4.40 16.40
N ARG A 96 -0.01 -5.02 15.96
CA ARG A 96 0.38 -6.40 16.32
C ARG A 96 -0.67 -7.50 16.01
N SER A 97 -1.65 -7.21 15.16
CA SER A 97 -2.61 -8.25 14.72
C SER A 97 -1.94 -9.29 13.80
N ASN A 98 -2.53 -10.47 13.74
CA ASN A 98 -2.11 -11.52 12.80
C ASN A 98 -3.06 -11.53 11.60
N LEU A 99 -2.61 -11.03 10.46
CA LEU A 99 -3.33 -10.97 9.18
C LEU A 99 -2.77 -11.96 8.15
N ARG A 100 -1.99 -12.97 8.58
CA ARG A 100 -1.38 -13.92 7.63
C ARG A 100 -2.42 -14.54 6.72
N SER A 101 -2.15 -14.50 5.41
CA SER A 101 -3.03 -15.04 4.37
C SER A 101 -4.46 -14.50 4.36
N ALA A 102 -4.72 -13.35 5.01
CA ALA A 102 -6.02 -12.69 4.94
C ALA A 102 -6.27 -12.07 3.56
N ASP A 103 -7.53 -12.03 3.14
CA ASP A 103 -7.93 -11.41 1.87
C ASP A 103 -8.54 -10.04 2.12
N LEU A 104 -7.78 -8.97 1.86
CA LEU A 104 -8.20 -7.57 2.03
C LEU A 104 -8.45 -6.87 0.69
N ARG A 105 -8.80 -7.61 -0.37
CA ARG A 105 -9.03 -6.99 -1.68
C ARG A 105 -10.13 -5.94 -1.61
N ASN A 106 -9.91 -4.78 -2.21
CA ASN A 106 -10.83 -3.64 -2.20
C ASN A 106 -11.21 -3.12 -0.80
N ALA A 107 -10.52 -3.53 0.27
CA ALA A 107 -10.80 -3.04 1.61
C ALA A 107 -10.33 -1.58 1.78
N ASN A 108 -10.99 -0.83 2.64
CA ASN A 108 -10.65 0.56 2.93
C ASN A 108 -9.94 0.66 4.29
N LEU A 109 -8.61 0.82 4.26
CA LEU A 109 -7.74 0.86 5.43
C LEU A 109 -7.23 2.27 5.74
N ARG A 110 -7.87 3.33 5.22
CA ARG A 110 -7.35 4.69 5.41
C ARG A 110 -7.21 5.05 6.89
N ASN A 111 -6.07 5.66 7.23
CA ASN A 111 -5.73 6.06 8.61
C ASN A 111 -5.74 4.91 9.64
N SER A 112 -5.74 3.65 9.23
CA SER A 112 -5.64 2.52 10.16
C SER A 112 -4.21 2.37 10.70
N ASP A 113 -4.07 1.77 11.88
CA ASP A 113 -2.77 1.49 12.47
C ASP A 113 -2.44 0.00 12.37
N LEU A 114 -1.54 -0.37 11.45
CA LEU A 114 -1.04 -1.74 11.28
C LEU A 114 0.37 -1.92 11.86
N GLU A 115 0.85 -1.04 12.76
CA GLU A 115 2.21 -1.16 13.28
C GLU A 115 2.50 -2.58 13.80
N SER A 116 3.58 -3.19 13.30
CA SER A 116 4.00 -4.55 13.65
C SER A 116 2.96 -5.66 13.41
N ALA A 117 1.95 -5.43 12.56
CA ALA A 117 1.02 -6.47 12.15
C ALA A 117 1.72 -7.51 11.24
N ASP A 118 1.37 -8.78 11.40
CA ASP A 118 1.89 -9.86 10.57
C ASP A 118 1.01 -10.04 9.33
N VAL A 119 1.45 -9.46 8.22
CA VAL A 119 0.70 -9.39 6.95
C VAL A 119 1.23 -10.37 5.90
N ARG A 120 2.03 -11.37 6.29
CA ARG A 120 2.63 -12.31 5.33
C ARG A 120 1.58 -13.10 4.56
N GLY A 121 1.68 -13.06 3.24
CA GLY A 121 0.73 -13.72 2.34
C GLY A 121 -0.65 -13.08 2.27
N ALA A 122 -0.90 -11.95 2.95
CA ALA A 122 -2.16 -11.24 2.84
C ALA A 122 -2.29 -10.55 1.47
N ASN A 123 -3.52 -10.52 0.93
CA ASN A 123 -3.82 -9.91 -0.36
C ASN A 123 -4.41 -8.51 -0.17
N PHE A 124 -3.72 -7.48 -0.65
CA PHE A 124 -4.12 -6.07 -0.55
C PHE A 124 -4.52 -5.47 -1.91
N ASP A 125 -4.74 -6.28 -2.94
CA ASP A 125 -5.06 -5.78 -4.28
C ASP A 125 -6.33 -4.90 -4.28
N GLY A 126 -6.24 -3.71 -4.87
CA GLY A 126 -7.31 -2.71 -4.84
C GLY A 126 -7.60 -2.04 -3.49
N SER A 127 -6.91 -2.41 -2.40
CA SER A 127 -7.14 -1.79 -1.08
C SER A 127 -6.64 -0.34 -0.99
N ASP A 128 -7.29 0.48 -0.16
CA ASP A 128 -6.87 1.87 0.08
C ASP A 128 -6.15 2.02 1.43
N LEU A 129 -4.83 2.17 1.37
CA LEU A 129 -3.93 2.29 2.53
C LEU A 129 -3.50 3.74 2.81
N ARG A 130 -4.15 4.76 2.23
CA ARG A 130 -3.74 6.16 2.44
C ARG A 130 -3.80 6.53 3.92
N GLY A 131 -2.68 7.01 4.45
CA GLY A 131 -2.55 7.38 5.88
C GLY A 131 -2.42 6.19 6.83
N ALA A 132 -2.41 4.94 6.34
CA ALA A 132 -2.21 3.78 7.20
C ALA A 132 -0.78 3.73 7.75
N ASN A 133 -0.63 3.46 9.04
CA ASN A 133 0.66 3.21 9.66
C ASN A 133 1.09 1.77 9.40
N LEU A 134 2.09 1.58 8.54
CA LEU A 134 2.59 0.26 8.15
C LEU A 134 3.91 -0.11 8.84
N LYS A 135 4.40 0.69 9.77
CA LYS A 135 5.73 0.52 10.36
C LYS A 135 5.96 -0.90 10.89
N ASN A 136 7.13 -1.47 10.62
CA ASN A 136 7.51 -2.83 11.04
C ASN A 136 6.62 -3.96 10.48
N THR A 137 5.85 -3.70 9.42
CA THR A 137 5.20 -4.77 8.65
C THR A 137 6.10 -5.22 7.49
N ASP A 138 5.89 -6.41 6.93
CA ASP A 138 6.60 -6.80 5.70
C ASP A 138 6.14 -5.96 4.48
N LEU A 139 5.00 -5.27 4.57
CA LEU A 139 4.60 -4.22 3.61
C LEU A 139 5.44 -2.94 3.78
N ASP A 140 5.87 -2.61 5.01
CA ASP A 140 6.87 -1.57 5.24
C ASP A 140 8.15 -1.88 4.49
N ARG A 141 8.57 -3.16 4.44
CA ARG A 141 9.78 -3.56 3.70
C ARG A 141 9.64 -3.41 2.19
N ASN A 142 8.49 -3.78 1.64
CA ASN A 142 8.20 -3.58 0.21
C ASN A 142 7.94 -2.11 -0.16
N ASN A 143 7.46 -1.30 0.78
CA ASN A 143 7.30 0.14 0.60
C ASN A 143 8.58 0.89 0.94
N SER A 144 9.43 0.38 1.81
CA SER A 144 10.77 0.87 2.08
C SER A 144 11.68 0.51 0.92
N ASP A 145 11.58 -0.62 0.24
CA ASP A 145 12.35 -0.78 -1.01
C ASP A 145 11.85 0.15 -2.14
N ARG A 146 10.62 0.69 -2.01
CA ARG A 146 10.07 1.74 -2.91
C ARG A 146 10.35 3.18 -2.43
N ASN A 147 10.52 3.41 -1.12
CA ASN A 147 10.72 4.70 -0.45
C ASN A 147 12.14 4.91 0.11
N ASN A 148 12.96 3.86 0.18
CA ASN A 148 14.41 3.83 0.46
C ASN A 148 15.22 4.04 -0.83
N ASP A 149 14.51 4.46 -1.87
CA ASP A 149 15.00 5.38 -2.88
C ASP A 149 15.22 6.78 -2.31
N ARG A 150 15.96 6.88 -1.19
CA ARG A 150 16.59 8.15 -0.84
C ARG A 150 17.49 8.43 -2.02
N GLY A 151 17.11 9.38 -2.85
CA GLY A 151 17.62 9.42 -4.21
C GLY A 151 19.11 9.74 -4.34
N ARG A 152 19.89 9.74 -3.25
CA ARG A 152 21.34 9.62 -3.33
C ARG A 152 21.81 8.24 -2.85
N ASP A 153 22.59 7.53 -3.69
CA ASP A 153 23.34 6.36 -3.22
C ASP A 153 24.45 6.80 -2.23
N ASP A 154 25.05 5.86 -1.49
CA ASP A 154 26.14 6.14 -0.52
C ASP A 154 27.40 6.76 -1.17
N ARG A 155 27.42 6.91 -2.50
CA ARG A 155 28.48 7.55 -3.30
C ARG A 155 28.04 8.90 -3.90
N GLY A 156 26.89 9.44 -3.50
CA GLY A 156 26.40 10.74 -3.91
C GLY A 156 25.78 10.81 -5.32
N LYS A 157 25.40 9.67 -5.93
CA LYS A 157 24.72 9.66 -7.24
C LYS A 157 23.22 9.90 -7.09
N ILE A 158 22.64 10.72 -7.97
CA ILE A 158 21.23 11.09 -7.99
C ILE A 158 20.39 10.03 -8.71
N ALA A 159 19.27 9.65 -8.11
CA ALA A 159 18.28 8.75 -8.67
C ALA A 159 17.46 9.48 -9.76
N VAL A 160 17.45 8.90 -10.95
CA VAL A 160 16.60 9.33 -12.07
C VAL A 160 15.63 8.19 -12.39
N GLU A 161 14.34 8.45 -12.19
CA GLU A 161 13.26 7.50 -12.44
C GLU A 161 12.48 7.91 -13.70
N PHE A 162 12.58 7.09 -14.73
CA PHE A 162 11.78 7.23 -15.95
C PHE A 162 10.46 6.49 -15.78
N VAL A 163 9.35 7.17 -16.10
CA VAL A 163 8.00 6.62 -15.98
C VAL A 163 7.25 6.84 -17.29
N SER A 164 6.88 5.77 -17.96
CA SER A 164 5.98 5.83 -19.10
C SER A 164 4.54 5.92 -18.61
N ARG A 165 3.78 6.93 -19.07
CA ARG A 165 2.33 7.07 -18.78
C ARG A 165 1.47 6.09 -19.58
N THR A 166 2.10 5.33 -20.47
CA THR A 166 1.52 4.34 -21.36
C THR A 166 2.37 3.07 -21.30
N ASN A 167 1.83 1.91 -21.67
CA ASN A 167 2.61 0.65 -21.71
C ASN A 167 3.48 0.54 -22.99
N ASP A 168 3.97 1.67 -23.49
CA ASP A 168 4.73 1.76 -24.73
C ASP A 168 6.16 1.23 -24.57
N ASP A 169 6.69 0.63 -25.65
CA ASP A 169 8.10 0.30 -25.76
C ASP A 169 8.91 1.59 -26.03
N ILE A 170 9.56 2.09 -24.98
CA ILE A 170 10.37 3.31 -25.02
C ILE A 170 11.82 2.94 -24.73
N ARG A 171 12.70 3.31 -25.65
CA ARG A 171 14.14 3.21 -25.48
C ARG A 171 14.70 4.59 -25.20
N ILE A 172 15.58 4.70 -24.22
CA ILE A 172 16.14 5.94 -23.72
C ILE A 172 17.65 5.82 -23.78
N LYS A 173 18.31 6.68 -24.56
CA LYS A 173 19.77 6.82 -24.54
C LYS A 173 20.14 7.97 -23.62
N ILE A 174 21.08 7.71 -22.70
CA ILE A 174 21.62 8.66 -21.75
C ILE A 174 23.11 8.80 -22.04
N GLU A 175 23.51 9.99 -22.46
CA GLU A 175 24.89 10.31 -22.86
C GLU A 175 25.50 11.28 -21.86
N GLY A 176 26.60 10.86 -21.23
CA GLY A 176 27.34 11.64 -20.24
C GLY A 176 28.49 10.83 -19.65
N ASP A 177 29.47 11.51 -19.03
CA ASP A 177 30.68 10.87 -18.49
C ASP A 177 31.50 10.07 -19.52
N GLY A 178 31.49 10.49 -20.80
CA GLY A 178 32.16 9.79 -21.90
C GLY A 178 31.55 8.41 -22.22
N LYS A 179 30.35 8.11 -21.69
CA LYS A 179 29.65 6.83 -21.86
C LYS A 179 28.24 7.05 -22.38
N THR A 180 27.72 6.01 -23.03
CA THR A 180 26.30 5.94 -23.41
C THR A 180 25.66 4.77 -22.66
N GLN A 181 24.57 5.05 -21.95
CA GLN A 181 23.75 4.04 -21.30
C GLN A 181 22.39 3.96 -22.00
N GLU A 182 21.82 2.76 -22.08
CA GLU A 182 20.50 2.55 -22.67
C GLU A 182 19.53 1.97 -21.64
N VAL A 183 18.37 2.59 -21.52
CA VAL A 183 17.26 2.14 -20.67
C VAL A 183 16.07 1.80 -21.55
N ARG A 184 15.40 0.68 -21.29
CA ARG A 184 14.14 0.30 -21.93
C ARG A 184 13.00 0.27 -20.93
N LEU A 185 11.85 0.81 -21.35
CA LEU A 185 10.54 0.72 -20.72
C LEU A 185 9.60 -0.01 -21.68
N GLY A 186 8.66 -0.81 -21.18
CA GLY A 186 7.66 -1.49 -22.00
C GLY A 186 7.03 -2.71 -21.34
N GLY A 187 5.89 -3.16 -21.85
CA GLY A 187 5.13 -4.28 -21.28
C GLY A 187 4.73 -4.01 -19.82
N ASN A 188 5.03 -4.95 -18.93
CA ASN A 188 4.75 -4.81 -17.48
C ASN A 188 5.76 -3.89 -16.75
N ASN A 189 6.79 -3.39 -17.45
CA ASN A 189 7.86 -2.54 -16.89
C ASN A 189 7.75 -1.11 -17.41
N ASN A 190 6.69 -0.40 -17.00
CA ASN A 190 6.43 0.98 -17.40
C ASN A 190 7.25 2.03 -16.62
N LYS A 191 8.10 1.62 -15.68
CA LYS A 191 8.99 2.51 -14.93
C LYS A 191 10.37 1.89 -14.73
N ARG A 192 11.40 2.72 -14.73
CA ARG A 192 12.77 2.28 -14.47
C ARG A 192 13.60 3.37 -13.83
N ARG A 193 14.35 2.98 -12.81
CA ARG A 193 15.24 3.86 -12.07
C ARG A 193 16.70 3.55 -12.36
N ILE A 194 17.49 4.60 -12.44
CA ILE A 194 18.95 4.56 -12.56
C ILE A 194 19.58 5.58 -11.62
N TYR A 195 20.88 5.45 -11.37
CA TYR A 195 21.66 6.38 -10.54
C TYR A 195 22.75 7.04 -11.37
N LEU A 196 22.71 8.37 -11.46
CA LEU A 196 23.61 9.18 -12.28
C LEU A 196 24.41 10.15 -11.40
N SER A 197 25.63 10.49 -11.81
CA SER A 197 26.44 11.48 -11.10
C SER A 197 25.80 12.88 -11.23
N PRO A 198 26.02 13.82 -10.29
CA PRO A 198 25.41 15.17 -10.35
C PRO A 198 26.07 16.04 -11.44
N LYS A 199 25.69 15.82 -12.71
CA LYS A 199 26.21 16.48 -13.91
C LYS A 199 25.13 16.64 -14.98
N VAL A 200 25.51 17.19 -16.13
CA VAL A 200 24.62 17.32 -17.30
C VAL A 200 24.68 16.08 -18.17
N TYR A 201 23.52 15.52 -18.51
CA TYR A 201 23.36 14.40 -19.45
C TYR A 201 22.53 14.83 -20.65
N ARG A 202 22.85 14.32 -21.86
CA ARG A 202 21.95 14.39 -23.01
C ARG A 202 21.07 13.16 -23.03
N LEU A 203 19.76 13.35 -23.08
CA LEU A 203 18.78 12.28 -23.19
C LEU A 203 18.16 12.27 -24.58
N ARG A 204 17.97 11.08 -25.15
CA ARG A 204 17.25 10.85 -26.40
C ARG A 204 16.24 9.73 -26.21
N PHE A 205 14.99 9.97 -26.60
CA PHE A 205 13.88 9.05 -26.41
C PHE A 205 13.41 8.50 -27.77
N PHE A 206 13.28 7.18 -27.88
CA PHE A 206 12.98 6.46 -29.11
C PHE A 206 11.74 5.58 -28.92
N ARG A 207 10.99 5.37 -30.00
CA ARG A 207 9.88 4.40 -30.03
C ARG A 207 10.41 3.04 -30.46
N GLY A 208 10.35 2.06 -29.57
CA GLY A 208 10.82 0.69 -29.78
C GLY A 208 12.20 0.61 -30.43
N ARG A 209 12.28 -0.04 -31.60
CA ARG A 209 13.53 -0.21 -32.37
C ARG A 209 13.88 0.95 -33.29
N SER A 210 13.12 2.04 -33.30
CA SER A 210 13.42 3.20 -34.15
C SER A 210 14.75 3.86 -33.76
N ASP A 211 15.49 4.33 -34.75
CA ASP A 211 16.71 5.13 -34.57
C ASP A 211 16.47 6.63 -34.65
N ASN A 212 15.24 7.05 -34.94
CA ASN A 212 14.84 8.46 -34.87
C ASN A 212 14.26 8.74 -33.49
N SER A 213 14.90 9.63 -32.74
CA SER A 213 14.37 10.05 -31.45
C SER A 213 13.15 10.94 -31.65
N TRP A 214 12.08 10.68 -30.90
CA TRP A 214 10.87 11.52 -30.92
C TRP A 214 11.00 12.76 -30.03
N LYS A 215 11.95 12.74 -29.07
CA LYS A 215 12.33 13.90 -28.25
C LYS A 215 13.78 13.74 -27.78
N SER A 216 14.44 14.87 -27.58
CA SER A 216 15.77 14.95 -26.99
C SER A 216 15.89 16.22 -26.13
N GLY A 217 16.93 16.26 -25.31
CA GLY A 217 17.25 17.41 -24.49
C GLY A 217 18.31 17.12 -23.46
N LYS A 218 18.64 18.14 -22.66
CA LYS A 218 19.64 18.08 -21.61
C LYS A 218 18.97 18.00 -20.24
N LEU A 219 19.44 17.08 -19.42
CA LEU A 219 19.10 16.94 -18.01
C LEU A 219 20.28 17.42 -17.17
N ASP A 220 20.14 18.54 -16.47
CA ASP A 220 21.16 19.10 -15.57
C ASP A 220 20.91 18.64 -14.12
N LEU A 221 21.64 17.60 -13.70
CA LEU A 221 21.60 17.07 -12.33
C LEU A 221 22.53 17.85 -11.36
N GLY A 222 23.37 18.74 -11.86
CA GLY A 222 24.34 19.50 -11.05
C GLY A 222 23.72 20.73 -10.38
N ARG A 223 22.64 21.28 -10.96
CA ARG A 223 21.86 22.37 -10.37
C ARG A 223 20.73 21.91 -9.47
N ASP A 224 20.39 20.62 -9.52
CA ASP A 224 19.29 20.06 -8.74
C ASP A 224 19.74 19.70 -7.32
N ARG A 225 19.01 20.20 -6.32
CA ARG A 225 19.19 19.82 -4.90
C ARG A 225 18.27 18.67 -4.48
N SER A 226 17.42 18.20 -5.36
CA SER A 226 16.51 17.10 -5.11
C SER A 226 17.28 15.80 -4.95
N ASP A 227 16.86 14.99 -3.98
CA ASP A 227 17.43 13.67 -3.83
C ASP A 227 17.07 12.80 -5.05
N ARG A 228 15.91 13.00 -5.68
CA ARG A 228 15.47 12.23 -6.85
C ARG A 228 14.83 13.11 -7.92
N ILE A 229 15.03 12.74 -9.17
CA ILE A 229 14.29 13.29 -10.31
C ILE A 229 13.41 12.21 -10.95
N ARG A 230 12.14 12.52 -11.18
CA ARG A 230 11.24 11.70 -12.01
C ARG A 230 11.00 12.35 -13.35
N ILE A 231 11.04 11.54 -14.40
CA ILE A 231 10.80 11.96 -15.78
C ILE A 231 9.62 11.14 -16.32
N TYR A 232 8.49 11.79 -16.50
CA TYR A 232 7.30 11.23 -17.12
C TYR A 232 7.40 11.35 -18.64
N LEU A 233 7.20 10.23 -19.31
CA LEU A 233 7.22 10.11 -20.76
C LEU A 233 5.81 9.76 -21.22
N ASN A 234 5.32 10.49 -22.23
CA ASN A 234 4.07 10.16 -22.89
C ASN A 234 4.33 10.13 -24.39
N LEU A 235 4.30 8.93 -24.97
CA LEU A 235 4.59 8.75 -26.39
C LEU A 235 3.46 9.27 -27.27
N LYS A 236 2.21 9.29 -26.77
CA LYS A 236 1.02 9.71 -27.52
C LYS A 236 1.12 11.20 -27.90
N ASP A 237 1.50 12.04 -26.95
CA ASP A 237 1.69 13.49 -27.16
C ASP A 237 3.17 13.89 -27.30
N ARG A 238 4.09 12.91 -27.26
CA ARG A 238 5.54 13.12 -27.33
C ARG A 238 6.06 14.08 -26.25
N SER A 239 5.42 14.11 -25.08
CA SER A 239 5.83 14.95 -23.97
C SER A 239 6.83 14.26 -23.03
N VAL A 240 7.66 15.09 -22.40
CA VAL A 240 8.60 14.73 -21.33
C VAL A 240 8.37 15.75 -20.23
N GLN A 241 7.99 15.32 -19.03
CA GLN A 241 7.67 16.17 -17.89
C GLN A 241 8.47 15.73 -16.67
N LEU A 242 9.04 16.68 -15.92
CA LEU A 242 9.76 16.38 -14.68
C LEU A 242 8.86 16.63 -13.47
N ASP A 243 8.97 15.79 -12.43
CA ASP A 243 8.33 16.02 -11.13
C ASP A 243 9.05 17.17 -10.42
N ASN A 244 8.37 18.30 -10.21
CA ASN A 244 8.80 19.43 -9.36
C ASN A 244 10.13 20.14 -9.70
N ASN A 245 10.73 19.92 -10.88
CA ASN A 245 11.90 20.70 -11.30
C ASN A 245 12.02 20.86 -12.82
N GLU A 246 11.11 21.62 -13.42
CA GLU A 246 11.11 21.90 -14.87
C GLU A 246 12.40 22.58 -15.35
N LYS A 247 13.13 23.26 -14.45
CA LYS A 247 14.39 23.96 -14.78
C LYS A 247 15.57 23.01 -15.02
N ALA A 248 15.49 21.75 -14.56
CA ALA A 248 16.54 20.76 -14.76
C ALA A 248 16.51 20.16 -16.18
N TRP A 249 15.41 20.32 -16.92
CA TRP A 249 15.27 19.80 -18.28
C TRP A 249 15.21 20.93 -19.30
N ASN A 250 16.06 20.85 -20.33
CA ASN A 250 16.01 21.74 -21.48
C ASN A 250 15.87 20.91 -22.76
N SER A 251 14.73 21.00 -23.44
CA SER A 251 14.54 20.34 -24.74
C SER A 251 15.43 20.99 -25.80
N ASP A 252 16.05 20.16 -26.63
CA ASP A 252 16.72 20.64 -27.84
C ASP A 252 15.69 21.06 -28.92
#